data_AF-A0A954QLV8-F1
#
_entry.id   AF-A0A954QLV8-F1
#
_cell.length_a   1.000
_cell.length_b   1.000
_cell.length_c   1.000
_cell.angle_alpha   90.00
_cell.angle_beta   90.00
_cell.angle_gamma   90.00
#
_symmetry.space_group_name_H-M   'P 1'
#
loop_
_entity.id
_entity.type
_entity.pdbx_description
1 polymer ?
#
loop_
_entity_poly.entity_id
_entity_poly.type
_entity_poly.pdbx_seq_one_letter_code
_entity_poly.pdbx_strand_id
1 'polypeptide(L)'
;MIWKFRQIVRFTLVNQLTSGVICFVGLACAIALLRPFSTEMNNLWSNRLQPVFELTTLMFAFLIWFSNQRSRWEESLPKRLSVTYVFDGRPVMRCERATLIDESDIRAMAQQMGAQMAGGRLAFGPVVNIVAPSVERIEDGAAIRCYGMSFHLTELPDCIRELSSTQGQGVLVRRVVGHEFVDNYLPCPTNNGHGT
;
A
#
# COMPACT_ATOMS: atom_id res chain seq x y z
N MET A 1 -5.63 12.69 -1.33
CA MET A 1 -5.81 12.79 -2.80
C MET A 1 -5.11 11.67 -3.58
N ILE A 2 -3.95 11.16 -3.12
CA ILE A 2 -3.18 10.06 -3.73
C ILE A 2 -3.92 8.69 -3.73
N TRP A 3 -4.86 8.48 -2.80
CA TRP A 3 -5.65 7.25 -2.68
C TRP A 3 -6.52 6.93 -3.91
N LYS A 4 -7.13 7.96 -4.53
CA LYS A 4 -7.91 7.78 -5.76
C LYS A 4 -7.01 7.37 -6.92
N PHE A 5 -5.78 7.89 -6.98
CA PHE A 5 -4.87 7.63 -8.09
C PHE A 5 -4.45 6.17 -8.20
N ARG A 6 -4.25 5.45 -7.08
CA ARG A 6 -3.81 4.04 -7.13
C ARG A 6 -4.93 3.05 -7.44
N GLN A 7 -6.16 3.30 -6.96
CA GLN A 7 -7.34 2.56 -7.41
C GLN A 7 -7.66 2.87 -8.86
N ILE A 8 -7.51 4.12 -9.30
CA ILE A 8 -7.64 4.49 -10.71
C ILE A 8 -6.58 3.78 -11.54
N VAL A 9 -5.31 3.73 -11.17
CA VAL A 9 -4.28 3.05 -12.00
C VAL A 9 -4.49 1.53 -12.06
N ARG A 10 -4.87 0.86 -10.97
CA ARG A 10 -5.25 -0.58 -11.02
C ARG A 10 -6.50 -0.78 -11.89
N PHE A 11 -7.50 0.09 -11.77
CA PHE A 11 -8.73 0.03 -12.56
C PHE A 11 -8.46 0.33 -14.04
N THR A 12 -7.63 1.31 -14.37
CA THR A 12 -7.27 1.70 -15.74
C THR A 12 -6.39 0.66 -16.39
N LEU A 13 -5.43 0.05 -15.67
CA LEU A 13 -4.56 -0.99 -16.23
C LEU A 13 -5.30 -2.30 -16.45
N VAL A 14 -6.21 -2.67 -15.53
CA VAL A 14 -7.12 -3.80 -15.74
C VAL A 14 -8.12 -3.49 -16.86
N ASN A 15 -8.68 -2.27 -16.95
CA ASN A 15 -9.56 -1.87 -18.05
C ASN A 15 -8.87 -1.81 -19.42
N GLN A 16 -7.60 -1.45 -19.47
CA GLN A 16 -6.82 -1.42 -20.72
C GLN A 16 -6.50 -2.84 -21.21
N LEU A 17 -6.20 -3.77 -20.29
CA LEU A 17 -6.00 -5.17 -20.63
C LEU A 17 -7.32 -5.86 -21.02
N THR A 18 -8.42 -5.58 -20.30
CA THR A 18 -9.73 -6.13 -20.66
C THR A 18 -10.26 -5.54 -21.95
N SER A 19 -10.05 -4.26 -22.24
CA SER A 19 -10.46 -3.67 -23.52
C SER A 19 -9.67 -4.28 -24.68
N GLY A 20 -8.37 -4.52 -24.53
CA GLY A 20 -7.55 -5.20 -25.53
C GLY A 20 -8.05 -6.61 -25.83
N VAL A 21 -8.35 -7.38 -24.79
CA VAL A 21 -8.91 -8.74 -24.91
C VAL A 21 -10.29 -8.72 -25.56
N ILE A 22 -11.18 -7.82 -25.13
CA ILE A 22 -12.53 -7.69 -25.69
C ILE A 22 -12.48 -7.26 -27.16
N CYS A 23 -11.59 -6.33 -27.52
CA CYS A 23 -11.37 -5.93 -28.92
C CYS A 23 -10.82 -7.08 -29.75
N PHE A 24 -9.89 -7.88 -29.22
CA PHE A 24 -9.32 -9.01 -29.96
C PHE A 24 -10.33 -10.14 -30.17
N VAL A 25 -11.08 -10.50 -29.13
CA VAL A 25 -12.18 -11.48 -29.21
C VAL A 25 -13.30 -10.96 -30.10
N GLY A 26 -13.67 -9.69 -29.96
CA GLY A 26 -14.67 -9.02 -30.78
C GLY A 26 -14.28 -8.94 -32.25
N LEU A 27 -13.02 -8.65 -32.56
CA LEU A 27 -12.47 -8.65 -33.92
C LEU A 27 -12.46 -10.07 -34.51
N ALA A 28 -12.01 -11.07 -33.73
CA ALA A 28 -12.06 -12.47 -34.15
C ALA A 28 -13.49 -12.93 -34.44
N CYS A 29 -14.45 -12.52 -33.60
CA CYS A 29 -15.87 -12.80 -33.77
C CYS A 29 -16.45 -12.06 -35.00
N ALA A 30 -16.11 -10.79 -35.20
CA ALA A 30 -16.53 -10.01 -36.37
C ALA A 30 -15.99 -10.59 -37.69
N ILE A 31 -14.72 -11.02 -37.71
CA ILE A 31 -14.12 -11.71 -38.86
C ILE A 31 -14.83 -13.03 -39.15
N ALA A 32 -15.27 -13.75 -38.10
CA ALA A 32 -16.05 -14.97 -38.25
C ALA A 32 -17.48 -14.71 -38.77
N LEU A 33 -18.12 -13.61 -38.34
CA LEU A 33 -19.49 -13.23 -38.73
C LEU A 33 -19.59 -12.58 -40.12
N LEU A 34 -18.55 -11.91 -40.61
CA LEU A 34 -18.52 -11.29 -41.95
C LEU A 34 -18.38 -12.31 -43.11
N ARG A 35 -18.27 -13.61 -42.81
CA ARG A 35 -18.18 -14.67 -43.82
C ARG A 35 -19.59 -15.18 -44.15
N PRO A 36 -19.95 -15.34 -45.44
CA PRO A 36 -21.30 -15.72 -45.85
C PRO A 36 -21.68 -17.07 -45.22
N PHE A 37 -22.80 -17.06 -44.50
CA PHE A 37 -23.37 -18.13 -43.66
C PHE A 37 -23.82 -19.39 -44.45
N SER A 38 -23.69 -19.39 -45.76
CA SER A 38 -24.18 -20.43 -46.65
C SER A 38 -23.15 -21.55 -46.81
N THR A 39 -23.49 -22.73 -46.27
CA THR A 39 -22.96 -24.07 -46.60
C THR A 39 -21.52 -24.40 -46.20
N GLU A 40 -21.36 -24.87 -44.95
CA GLU A 40 -20.38 -25.87 -44.42
C GLU A 40 -20.22 -25.68 -42.88
N MET A 41 -21.32 -25.69 -42.11
CA MET A 41 -21.29 -25.44 -40.66
C MET A 41 -20.41 -26.43 -39.88
N ASN A 42 -20.32 -27.69 -40.31
CA ASN A 42 -19.49 -28.71 -39.63
C ASN A 42 -17.99 -28.43 -39.80
N ASN A 43 -17.57 -28.00 -40.99
CA ASN A 43 -16.17 -27.75 -41.31
C ASN A 43 -15.67 -26.44 -40.65
N LEU A 44 -16.54 -25.44 -40.55
CA LEU A 44 -16.29 -24.21 -39.78
C LEU A 44 -16.18 -24.48 -38.27
N TRP A 45 -17.05 -25.32 -37.71
CA TRP A 45 -17.05 -25.63 -36.29
C TRP A 45 -15.78 -26.39 -35.87
N SER A 46 -15.41 -27.46 -36.57
CA SER A 46 -14.27 -28.30 -36.16
C SER A 46 -12.92 -27.64 -36.46
N ASN A 47 -12.73 -27.04 -37.64
CA ASN A 47 -11.40 -26.64 -38.08
C ASN A 47 -10.97 -25.24 -37.62
N ARG A 48 -11.91 -24.37 -37.25
CA ARG A 48 -11.61 -22.95 -37.00
C ARG A 48 -11.94 -22.48 -35.59
N LEU A 49 -13.03 -22.94 -34.97
CA LEU A 49 -13.41 -22.49 -33.63
C LEU A 49 -12.62 -23.19 -32.52
N GLN A 50 -12.31 -24.47 -32.70
CA GLN A 50 -11.54 -25.24 -31.71
C GLN A 50 -10.20 -24.56 -31.32
N PRO A 51 -9.31 -24.18 -32.25
CA PRO A 51 -8.05 -23.53 -31.88
C PRO A 51 -8.25 -22.13 -31.26
N VAL A 52 -9.34 -21.42 -31.61
CA VAL A 52 -9.66 -20.10 -31.03
C VAL A 52 -10.06 -20.25 -29.56
N PHE A 53 -10.87 -21.25 -29.22
CA PHE A 53 -11.23 -21.53 -27.83
C PHE A 53 -10.04 -21.97 -26.99
N GLU A 54 -9.16 -22.81 -27.54
CA GLU A 54 -7.93 -23.23 -26.89
C GLU A 54 -7.00 -22.04 -26.61
N LEU A 55 -6.80 -21.16 -27.61
CA LEU A 55 -5.97 -19.97 -27.47
C LEU A 55 -6.56 -18.96 -26.48
N THR A 56 -7.88 -18.78 -26.48
CA THR A 56 -8.58 -17.87 -25.57
C THR A 56 -8.44 -18.35 -24.13
N THR A 57 -8.61 -19.65 -23.89
CA THR A 57 -8.45 -20.26 -22.56
C THR A 57 -7.00 -20.12 -22.07
N LEU A 58 -6.03 -20.36 -22.95
CA LEU A 58 -4.61 -20.18 -22.66
C LEU A 58 -4.29 -18.72 -22.29
N MET A 59 -4.87 -17.75 -23.01
CA MET A 59 -4.71 -16.33 -22.71
C MET A 59 -5.30 -15.98 -21.33
N PHE A 60 -6.48 -16.48 -20.98
CA PHE A 60 -7.05 -16.29 -19.64
C PHE A 60 -6.17 -16.88 -18.54
N ALA A 61 -5.66 -18.10 -18.74
CA ALA A 61 -4.74 -18.72 -17.79
C ALA A 61 -3.46 -17.89 -17.60
N PHE A 62 -2.90 -17.36 -18.69
CA PHE A 62 -1.72 -16.49 -18.64
C PHE A 62 -1.98 -15.18 -17.88
N LEU A 63 -3.14 -14.55 -18.08
CA LEU A 63 -3.52 -13.33 -17.35
C LEU A 63 -3.66 -13.57 -15.85
N ILE A 64 -4.30 -14.68 -15.45
CA ILE A 64 -4.43 -15.07 -14.05
C ILE A 64 -3.04 -15.32 -13.44
N TRP A 65 -2.19 -16.06 -14.14
CA TRP A 65 -0.82 -16.33 -13.71
C TRP A 65 -0.02 -15.04 -13.51
N PHE A 66 -0.06 -14.12 -14.48
CA PHE A 66 0.66 -12.85 -14.40
C PHE A 66 0.16 -11.97 -13.25
N SER A 67 -1.15 -11.92 -13.03
CA SER A 67 -1.76 -11.20 -11.90
C SER A 67 -1.27 -11.74 -10.55
N ASN A 68 -1.27 -13.08 -10.39
CA ASN A 68 -0.80 -13.73 -9.18
C ASN A 68 0.70 -13.52 -8.94
N GLN A 69 1.51 -13.53 -10.01
CA GLN A 69 2.96 -13.30 -9.92
C GLN A 69 3.27 -11.91 -9.37
N ARG A 70 2.49 -10.90 -9.75
CA ARG A 70 2.62 -9.54 -9.21
C ARG A 70 2.26 -9.46 -7.72
N SER A 71 1.19 -10.13 -7.29
CA SER A 71 0.81 -10.16 -5.86
C SER A 71 1.90 -10.81 -5.02
N ARG A 72 2.43 -11.96 -5.48
CA ARG A 72 3.54 -12.65 -4.80
C ARG A 72 4.79 -11.78 -4.68
N TRP A 73 5.10 -11.00 -5.72
CA TRP A 73 6.19 -10.04 -5.66
C TRP A 73 5.93 -8.96 -4.60
N GLU A 74 4.74 -8.36 -4.57
CA GLU A 74 4.37 -7.34 -3.56
C GLU A 74 4.30 -7.90 -2.13
N GLU A 75 3.99 -9.19 -1.95
CA GLU A 75 3.98 -9.89 -0.67
C GLU A 75 5.38 -10.30 -0.19
N SER A 76 6.31 -10.53 -1.11
CA SER A 76 7.71 -10.86 -0.81
C SER A 76 8.54 -9.67 -0.33
N LEU A 77 8.04 -8.44 -0.51
CA LEU A 77 8.74 -7.23 -0.11
C LEU A 77 8.85 -7.15 1.42
N PRO A 78 9.98 -6.68 1.97
CA PRO A 78 10.11 -6.43 3.39
C PRO A 78 9.04 -5.46 3.87
N LYS A 79 8.25 -5.89 4.86
CA LYS A 79 7.19 -5.10 5.46
C LYS A 79 7.79 -4.16 6.51
N ARG A 80 7.45 -2.88 6.42
CA ARG A 80 7.92 -1.83 7.33
C ARG A 80 6.74 -1.04 7.86
N LEU A 81 6.73 -0.71 9.15
CA LEU A 81 5.67 0.05 9.80
C LEU A 81 6.18 1.42 10.22
N SER A 82 5.43 2.46 9.87
CA SER A 82 5.65 3.84 10.32
C SER A 82 4.44 4.29 11.14
N VAL A 83 4.67 4.63 12.40
CA VAL A 83 3.63 5.02 13.36
C VAL A 83 3.82 6.46 13.80
N THR A 84 2.75 7.25 13.78
CA THR A 84 2.74 8.62 14.30
C THR A 84 1.75 8.72 15.45
N TYR A 85 2.20 9.20 16.61
CA TYR A 85 1.35 9.48 17.76
C TYR A 85 1.03 10.96 17.81
N VAL A 86 -0.24 11.29 17.85
CA VAL A 86 -0.77 12.65 17.78
C VAL A 86 -1.46 13.00 19.10
N PHE A 87 -1.08 14.10 19.72
CA PHE A 87 -1.73 14.66 20.89
C PHE A 87 -2.18 16.08 20.56
N ASP A 88 -3.46 16.40 20.81
CA ASP A 88 -4.05 17.71 20.51
C ASP A 88 -3.78 18.21 19.07
N GLY A 89 -3.94 17.31 18.10
CA GLY A 89 -3.71 17.59 16.67
C GLY A 89 -2.24 17.73 16.25
N ARG A 90 -1.28 17.57 17.17
CA ARG A 90 0.17 17.70 16.88
C ARG A 90 0.89 16.35 17.04
N PRO A 91 1.82 16.00 16.12
CA PRO A 91 2.63 14.79 16.28
C PRO A 91 3.60 14.98 17.45
N VAL A 92 3.56 14.07 18.43
CA VAL A 92 4.47 14.11 19.59
C VAL A 92 5.55 13.06 19.52
N MET A 93 5.24 11.92 18.90
CA MET A 93 6.18 10.83 18.67
C MET A 93 6.00 10.27 17.26
N ARG A 94 7.09 9.83 16.65
CA ARG A 94 7.07 9.13 15.37
C ARG A 94 8.08 7.99 15.38
N CYS A 95 7.62 6.80 15.01
CA CYS A 95 8.49 5.66 14.71
C CYS A 95 8.50 5.45 13.20
N GLU A 96 9.67 5.50 12.58
CA GLU A 96 9.84 5.30 11.13
C GLU A 96 10.48 3.95 10.81
N ARG A 97 9.88 3.23 9.85
CA ARG A 97 10.44 2.02 9.22
C ARG A 97 10.75 0.85 10.18
N ALA A 98 9.96 0.68 11.22
CA ALA A 98 10.06 -0.50 12.09
C ALA A 98 9.80 -1.79 11.30
N THR A 99 10.54 -2.86 11.58
CA THR A 99 10.37 -4.16 10.91
C THR A 99 9.05 -4.80 11.30
N LEU A 100 8.17 -5.08 10.34
CA LEU A 100 6.88 -5.71 10.59
C LEU A 100 6.92 -7.18 10.16
N ILE A 101 6.55 -8.09 11.07
CA ILE A 101 6.50 -9.53 10.76
C ILE A 101 5.21 -9.84 9.98
N ASP A 102 4.07 -9.43 10.53
CA ASP A 102 2.78 -9.67 9.90
C ASP A 102 1.83 -8.46 9.98
N GLU A 103 0.88 -8.40 9.04
CA GLU A 103 -0.13 -7.34 8.96
C GLU A 103 -1.13 -7.40 10.12
N SER A 104 -1.42 -8.62 10.62
CA SER A 104 -2.32 -8.82 11.75
C SER A 104 -1.80 -8.18 13.05
N ASP A 105 -0.48 -8.09 13.20
CA ASP A 105 0.19 -7.59 14.41
C ASP A 105 0.41 -6.08 14.41
N ILE A 106 0.06 -5.36 13.35
CA ILE A 106 0.35 -3.91 13.19
C ILE A 106 -0.10 -3.11 14.43
N ARG A 107 -1.33 -3.36 14.91
CA ARG A 107 -1.89 -2.62 16.05
C ARG A 107 -1.13 -2.93 17.34
N ALA A 108 -0.91 -4.21 17.64
CA ALA A 108 -0.23 -4.63 18.86
C ALA A 108 1.22 -4.14 18.88
N MET A 109 1.92 -4.31 17.76
CA MET A 109 3.30 -3.86 17.59
C MET A 109 3.41 -2.34 17.71
N ALA A 110 2.48 -1.59 17.11
CA ALA A 110 2.45 -0.14 17.27
C ALA A 110 2.25 0.27 18.73
N GLN A 111 1.27 -0.31 19.44
CA GLN A 111 1.05 -0.01 20.85
C GLN A 111 2.29 -0.32 21.72
N GLN A 112 2.98 -1.44 21.44
CA GLN A 112 4.21 -1.81 22.13
C GLN A 112 5.35 -0.82 21.84
N MET A 113 5.55 -0.43 20.58
CA MET A 113 6.56 0.56 20.20
C MET A 113 6.30 1.91 20.88
N GLY A 114 5.03 2.34 20.90
CA GLY A 114 4.64 3.55 21.62
C GLY A 114 4.97 3.45 23.10
N ALA A 115 4.61 2.33 23.73
CA ALA A 115 4.88 2.13 25.16
C ALA A 115 6.39 2.15 25.47
N GLN A 116 7.21 1.57 24.60
CA GLN A 116 8.67 1.62 24.73
C GLN A 116 9.23 3.03 24.56
N MET A 117 8.72 3.81 23.60
CA MET A 117 9.13 5.20 23.38
C MET A 117 8.72 6.11 24.55
N ALA A 118 7.55 5.86 25.14
CA ALA A 118 7.04 6.60 26.28
C ALA A 118 7.60 6.13 27.63
N GLY A 119 8.39 5.06 27.67
CA GLY A 119 8.87 4.46 28.92
C GLY A 119 7.76 3.92 29.82
N GLY A 120 6.58 3.60 29.26
CA GLY A 120 5.40 3.23 30.04
C GLY A 120 4.13 3.04 29.22
N ARG A 121 2.98 2.88 29.89
CA ARG A 121 1.69 2.69 29.21
C ARG A 121 1.18 4.02 28.62
N LEU A 122 0.74 3.98 27.37
CA LEU A 122 0.09 5.12 26.70
C LEU A 122 -1.44 5.04 26.82
N ALA A 123 -2.07 6.20 27.01
CA ALA A 123 -3.52 6.37 26.91
C ALA A 123 -3.91 6.66 25.45
N PHE A 124 -4.40 5.64 24.75
CA PHE A 124 -4.86 5.77 23.37
C PHE A 124 -6.34 6.16 23.32
N GLY A 125 -6.67 7.10 22.44
CA GLY A 125 -8.05 7.39 22.06
C GLY A 125 -8.64 6.31 21.13
N PRO A 126 -9.97 6.35 20.91
CA PRO A 126 -10.65 5.37 20.05
C PRO A 126 -10.34 5.54 18.56
N VAL A 127 -9.86 6.74 18.16
CA VAL A 127 -9.60 7.07 16.76
C VAL A 127 -8.22 6.56 16.35
N VAL A 128 -8.22 5.68 15.37
CA VAL A 128 -7.02 5.11 14.76
C VAL A 128 -7.13 5.30 13.26
N ASN A 129 -6.14 5.95 12.65
CA ASN A 129 -6.09 6.10 11.20
C ASN A 129 -5.06 5.12 10.63
N ILE A 130 -5.52 4.23 9.75
CA ILE A 130 -4.65 3.29 9.04
C ILE A 130 -4.47 3.80 7.62
N VAL A 131 -3.22 3.99 7.22
CA VAL A 131 -2.85 4.40 5.87
C VAL A 131 -2.55 3.15 5.05
N ALA A 132 -3.13 3.07 3.86
CA ALA A 132 -2.87 1.95 2.94
C ALA A 132 -1.37 1.78 2.67
N PRO A 133 -0.88 0.54 2.54
CA PRO A 133 0.54 0.28 2.37
C PRO A 133 1.05 0.90 1.07
N SER A 134 2.13 1.68 1.13
CA SER A 134 2.88 2.20 -0.03
C SER A 134 4.06 1.29 -0.34
N VAL A 135 4.43 1.20 -1.63
CA VAL A 135 5.71 0.59 -2.02
C VAL A 135 6.67 1.74 -2.27
N GLU A 136 7.73 1.82 -1.48
CA GLU A 136 8.76 2.86 -1.58
C GLU A 136 10.08 2.21 -2.01
N ARG A 137 10.87 2.93 -2.81
CA ARG A 137 12.24 2.54 -3.13
C ARG A 137 13.18 3.24 -2.16
N ILE A 138 14.02 2.46 -1.48
CA ILE A 138 15.11 2.97 -0.65
C ILE A 138 16.25 3.43 -1.57
N GLU A 139 17.12 4.30 -1.07
CA GLU A 139 18.35 4.77 -1.74
C GLU A 139 19.20 3.62 -2.30
N ASP A 140 19.22 2.47 -1.63
CA ASP A 140 19.92 1.25 -2.08
C ASP A 140 19.24 0.51 -3.25
N GLY A 141 18.17 1.07 -3.81
CA GLY A 141 17.38 0.45 -4.89
C GLY A 141 16.41 -0.65 -4.44
N ALA A 142 16.48 -1.08 -3.18
CA ALA A 142 15.56 -2.04 -2.60
C ALA A 142 14.15 -1.45 -2.47
N ALA A 143 13.14 -2.22 -2.89
CA ALA A 143 11.74 -1.88 -2.67
C ALA A 143 11.28 -2.39 -1.30
N ILE A 144 10.53 -1.57 -0.58
CA ILE A 144 9.91 -1.94 0.70
C ILE A 144 8.42 -1.63 0.68
N ARG A 145 7.66 -2.39 1.46
CA ARG A 145 6.23 -2.17 1.66
C ARG A 145 6.00 -1.47 3.00
N CYS A 146 5.71 -0.17 2.95
CA CYS A 146 5.52 0.70 4.10
C CYS A 146 4.05 0.78 4.49
N TYR A 147 3.73 0.38 5.71
CA TYR A 147 2.43 0.56 6.36
C TYR A 147 2.48 1.83 7.20
N GLY A 148 1.45 2.66 7.11
CA GLY A 148 1.34 3.87 7.92
C GLY A 148 0.19 3.75 8.92
N MET A 149 0.42 4.20 10.15
CA MET A 149 -0.62 4.22 11.18
C MET A 149 -0.50 5.49 12.03
N SER A 150 -1.63 6.06 12.44
CA SER A 150 -1.62 7.11 13.45
C SER A 150 -2.59 6.84 14.58
N PHE A 151 -2.11 7.13 15.80
CA PHE A 151 -2.87 7.03 17.03
C PHE A 151 -3.08 8.42 17.61
N HIS A 152 -4.31 8.69 18.04
CA HIS A 152 -4.58 9.85 18.89
C HIS A 152 -4.35 9.46 20.34
N LEU A 153 -3.58 10.26 21.07
CA LEU A 153 -3.35 10.11 22.50
C LEU A 153 -4.37 10.96 23.27
N THR A 154 -4.90 10.40 24.35
CA THR A 154 -5.77 11.13 25.28
C THR A 154 -4.97 11.92 26.31
N GLU A 155 -3.79 11.42 26.67
CA GLU A 155 -2.89 12.02 27.65
C GLU A 155 -1.45 11.98 27.16
N LEU A 156 -0.69 13.03 27.49
CA LEU A 156 0.74 13.10 27.20
C LEU A 156 1.53 12.42 28.33
N PRO A 157 2.39 11.42 28.02
CA PRO A 157 3.20 10.76 29.04
C PRO A 157 4.24 11.72 29.64
N ASP A 158 4.57 11.52 30.92
CA ASP A 158 5.37 12.47 31.72
C ASP A 158 6.76 12.73 31.14
N CYS A 159 7.43 11.69 30.62
CA CYS A 159 8.74 11.82 29.98
C CYS A 159 8.75 12.79 28.80
N ILE A 160 7.68 12.81 27.99
CA ILE A 160 7.55 13.72 26.85
C ILE A 160 7.13 15.10 27.32
N ARG A 161 6.33 15.19 28.38
CA ARG A 161 5.92 16.45 29.00
C ARG A 161 7.12 17.23 29.53
N GLU A 162 8.05 16.53 30.18
CA GLU A 162 9.32 17.10 30.64
C GLU A 162 10.18 17.58 29.46
N LEU A 163 10.36 16.75 28.44
CA LEU A 163 11.11 17.11 27.22
C LEU A 163 10.54 18.35 26.52
N SER A 164 9.21 18.43 26.39
CA SER A 164 8.55 19.56 25.72
C SER A 164 8.60 20.86 26.54
N SER A 165 8.77 20.78 27.87
CA SER A 165 9.00 21.95 28.72
C SER A 165 10.43 22.51 28.59
N THR A 166 11.42 21.67 28.30
CA THR A 166 12.84 22.06 28.25
C THR A 166 13.31 22.51 26.86
N GLN A 167 12.82 21.87 25.78
CA GLN A 167 13.36 22.07 24.42
C GLN A 167 12.43 22.81 23.45
N GLY A 168 11.29 23.32 23.92
CA GLY A 168 10.25 23.81 23.02
C GLY A 168 9.60 22.66 22.25
N GLN A 169 8.52 22.94 21.51
CA GLN A 169 7.69 21.94 20.83
C GLN A 169 8.48 21.16 19.74
N GLY A 170 9.19 20.10 20.12
CA GLY A 170 9.86 19.15 19.23
C GLY A 170 9.06 17.85 19.08
N VAL A 171 9.27 17.13 17.97
CA VAL A 171 8.75 15.77 17.78
C VAL A 171 9.86 14.78 18.11
N LEU A 172 9.57 13.81 18.97
CA LEU A 172 10.49 12.70 19.19
C LEU A 172 10.39 11.74 18.00
N VAL A 173 11.43 11.72 17.15
CA VAL A 173 11.47 10.87 15.96
C VAL A 173 12.48 9.75 16.16
N ARG A 174 11.98 8.53 16.23
CA ARG A 174 12.78 7.33 16.30
C ARG A 174 12.79 6.65 14.94
N ARG A 175 13.95 6.61 14.29
CA ARG A 175 14.12 5.91 13.02
C ARG A 175 14.82 4.59 13.27
N VAL A 176 14.27 3.50 12.75
CA VAL A 176 14.95 2.21 12.76
C VAL A 176 15.79 2.11 11.49
N VAL A 177 17.11 2.09 11.64
CA VAL A 177 18.06 1.87 10.53
C VAL A 177 18.68 0.49 10.73
N GLY A 178 18.28 -0.47 9.89
CA GLY A 178 18.69 -1.86 10.06
C GLY A 178 18.04 -2.51 11.30
N HIS A 179 18.88 -2.91 12.27
CA HIS A 179 18.48 -3.44 13.59
C HIS A 179 18.70 -2.46 14.74
N GLU A 180 19.27 -1.28 14.47
CA GLU A 180 19.54 -0.26 15.47
C GLU A 180 18.49 0.84 15.47
N PHE A 181 18.13 1.27 16.68
CA PHE A 181 17.29 2.43 16.90
C PHE A 181 18.15 3.69 16.91
N VAL A 182 17.91 4.59 15.96
CA VAL A 182 18.53 5.92 15.94
C VAL A 182 17.50 6.91 16.45
N ASP A 183 17.78 7.46 17.63
CA ASP A 183 16.95 8.49 18.25
C ASP A 183 17.38 9.86 17.70
N ASN A 184 16.53 10.46 16.86
CA ASN A 184 16.76 11.78 16.28
C ASN A 184 15.71 12.76 16.80
N TYR A 185 16.15 13.81 17.47
CA TYR A 185 15.28 14.92 17.80
C TYR A 185 15.12 15.80 16.56
N LEU A 186 13.92 15.82 16.00
CA LEU A 186 13.58 16.77 14.94
C LEU A 186 12.74 17.90 15.53
N PRO A 187 13.15 19.17 15.34
CA PRO A 187 12.26 20.28 15.67
C PRO A 187 10.97 20.11 14.88
N CYS A 188 9.81 20.39 15.50
CA CYS A 188 8.55 20.39 14.74
C CYS A 188 8.72 21.32 13.53
N PRO A 189 8.25 20.95 12.32
CA PRO A 189 8.07 21.94 11.28
C PRO A 189 7.12 23.00 11.85
N THR A 190 7.63 24.21 12.08
CA THR A 190 6.79 25.34 12.42
C THR A 190 5.83 25.49 11.26
N ASN A 191 4.54 25.24 11.51
CA ASN A 191 3.50 25.51 10.55
C ASN A 191 3.47 27.03 10.35
N ASN A 192 4.27 27.53 9.41
CA ASN A 192 4.19 28.89 8.92
C ASN A 192 2.90 28.98 8.10
N GLY A 193 1.78 28.94 8.81
CA GLY A 193 0.50 29.38 8.30
C GLY A 193 0.64 30.86 7.98
N HIS A 194 1.03 31.15 6.74
CA HIS A 194 0.68 32.39 6.08
C HIS A 194 -0.84 32.51 6.11
N GLY A 195 -1.32 33.28 7.08
CA GLY A 195 -2.58 33.98 6.94
C GLY A 195 -2.36 35.11 5.95
N THR A 196 -3.05 35.03 4.82
CA THR A 196 -3.72 36.15 4.14
C THR A 196 -4.80 35.56 3.26
#